data_AF-A0A841JP79-F1
#
_entry.id   AF-A0A841JP79-F1
#
_cell.length_a   1.000
_cell.length_b   1.000
_cell.length_c   1.000
_cell.angle_alpha   90.00
_cell.angle_beta   90.00
_cell.angle_gamma   90.00
#
_symmetry.space_group_name_H-M   'P 1'
#
loop_
_entity.id
_entity.type
_entity.pdbx_description
1 polymer ?
#
loop_
_entity_poly.entity_id
_entity_poly.type
_entity_poly.pdbx_seq_one_letter_code
_entity_poly.pdbx_strand_id
1 'polypeptide(L)'
;MRALLEQAQRGEARLSISAINLGEVYCILLRFTSEENALQHIRTLGHAVSISGVDFDQTLRAAALKHRYKLGYADSFAAELALSSAATLVSADPSFEKIGKPLKWLKLPRFQ
;
A
#
# COMPACT_ATOMS: atom_id res chain seq x y z
N MET A 1 -1.05 12.76 -0.33
CA MET A 1 0.15 11.92 -0.11
C MET A 1 1.28 12.69 0.57
N ARG A 2 1.78 13.80 0.01
CA ARG A 2 2.87 14.59 0.61
C ARG A 2 2.64 14.95 2.09
N ALA A 3 1.47 15.51 2.42
CA ALA A 3 1.13 15.85 3.81
C ALA A 3 1.17 14.65 4.77
N LEU A 4 0.76 13.45 4.33
CA LEU A 4 0.80 12.24 5.14
C LEU A 4 2.24 11.79 5.41
N LEU A 5 3.11 11.87 4.39
CA LEU A 5 4.53 11.56 4.54
C LEU A 5 5.21 12.55 5.49
N GLU A 6 4.91 13.84 5.38
CA GLU A 6 5.43 14.87 6.28
C GLU A 6 4.94 14.67 7.72
N GLN A 7 3.67 14.31 7.92
CA GLN A 7 3.12 13.93 9.23
C GLN A 7 3.85 12.70 9.79
N ALA A 8 4.11 11.69 8.97
CA ALA A 8 4.82 10.49 9.40
C ALA A 8 6.26 10.79 9.82
N GLN A 9 6.96 11.67 9.09
CA GLN A 9 8.31 12.13 9.46
C GLN A 9 8.31 12.91 10.79
N ARG A 10 7.23 13.62 11.12
CA ARG A 10 7.05 14.28 12.43
C ARG A 10 6.55 13.34 13.54
N GLY A 11 6.29 12.07 13.24
CA GLY A 11 5.73 11.11 14.19
C GLY A 11 4.24 11.28 14.48
N GLU A 12 3.55 12.14 13.73
CA GLU A 12 2.11 12.44 13.87
C GLU A 12 1.24 11.39 13.16
N ALA A 13 1.82 10.57 12.29
CA ALA A 13 1.16 9.48 11.60
C ALA A 13 2.04 8.23 11.56
N ARG A 14 1.42 7.06 11.61
CA ARG A 14 2.10 5.78 11.32
C ARG A 14 1.66 5.31 9.94
N LEU A 15 2.60 5.24 9.01
CA LEU A 15 2.36 4.74 7.67
C LEU A 15 2.97 3.35 7.53
N SER A 16 2.25 2.47 6.85
CA SER A 16 2.72 1.12 6.54
C SER A 16 2.41 0.76 5.10
N ILE A 17 3.25 -0.08 4.51
CA ILE A 17 3.06 -0.66 3.19
C ILE A 17 3.36 -2.15 3.25
N SER A 18 2.59 -2.99 2.54
CA SER A 18 2.94 -4.39 2.38
C SER A 18 4.19 -4.51 1.51
N ALA A 19 5.07 -5.47 1.81
CA ALA A 19 6.22 -5.79 0.98
C ALA A 19 5.82 -6.09 -0.48
N ILE A 20 4.62 -6.64 -0.72
CA ILE A 20 4.10 -6.89 -2.07
C ILE A 20 3.82 -5.58 -2.81
N ASN A 21 3.16 -4.61 -2.16
CA ASN A 21 2.92 -3.30 -2.75
C ASN A 21 4.21 -2.49 -2.93
N LEU A 22 5.19 -2.64 -2.03
CA LEU A 22 6.51 -2.04 -2.21
C LEU A 22 7.22 -2.59 -3.45
N GLY A 23 7.12 -3.90 -3.70
CA GLY A 23 7.63 -4.53 -4.91
C GLY A 23 6.98 -4.01 -6.19
N GLU A 24 5.67 -3.76 -6.16
CA GLU A 24 4.96 -3.12 -7.29
C GLU A 24 5.46 -1.69 -7.53
N VAL A 25 5.66 -0.89 -6.48
CA VAL A 25 6.26 0.44 -6.58
C VAL A 25 7.66 0.36 -7.19
N TYR A 26 8.49 -0.58 -6.75
CA TYR A 26 9.84 -0.78 -7.29
C TYR A 26 9.81 -1.14 -8.78
N CYS A 27 8.95 -2.08 -9.18
CA CYS A 27 8.78 -2.46 -10.58
C CYS A 27 8.34 -1.27 -11.46
N ILE A 28 7.44 -0.42 -10.94
CA ILE A 28 7.04 0.80 -11.62
C ILE A 28 8.23 1.76 -11.76
N LEU A 29 9.01 2.00 -10.70
CA LEU A 29 10.16 2.89 -10.72
C LEU A 29 11.22 2.47 -11.76
N LEU A 30 11.47 1.16 -11.90
CA LEU A 30 12.39 0.63 -12.91
C LEU A 30 12.02 0.98 -14.35
N ARG A 31 10.76 1.36 -14.62
CA ARG A 31 10.32 1.84 -15.95
C ARG A 31 10.75 3.28 -16.24
N PHE A 32 11.16 4.04 -15.23
CA PHE A 32 11.43 5.48 -15.32
C PHE A 32 12.85 5.86 -14.90
N THR A 33 13.60 4.96 -14.25
CA THR A 33 14.96 5.25 -13.76
C THR A 33 15.81 3.98 -13.68
N SER A 34 17.10 4.13 -13.39
CA SER A 34 18.02 3.01 -13.19
C SER A 34 17.69 2.22 -11.93
N GLU A 35 18.18 0.98 -11.87
CA GLU A 35 18.03 0.12 -10.69
C GLU A 35 18.53 0.80 -9.40
N GLU A 36 19.73 1.39 -9.47
CA GLU A 36 20.35 2.12 -8.36
C GLU A 36 19.44 3.25 -7.83
N ASN A 37 18.89 4.07 -8.73
CA ASN A 37 18.01 5.17 -8.37
C ASN A 37 16.66 4.68 -7.83
N ALA A 38 16.11 3.60 -8.40
CA ALA A 38 14.88 3.00 -7.90
C ALA A 38 15.08 2.46 -6.47
N LEU A 39 16.19 1.77 -6.21
CA LEU A 39 16.56 1.31 -4.87
C LEU A 39 16.74 2.49 -3.90
N GLN A 40 17.38 3.58 -4.33
CA GLN A 40 17.55 4.77 -3.49
C GLN A 40 16.19 5.42 -3.13
N HIS A 41 15.23 5.45 -4.06
CA HIS A 41 13.87 5.91 -3.77
C HIS A 41 13.16 5.01 -2.76
N ILE A 42 13.26 3.68 -2.89
CA ILE A 42 12.68 2.72 -1.95
C ILE A 42 13.30 2.87 -0.55
N ARG A 43 14.64 3.02 -0.45
CA ARG A 43 15.33 3.27 0.82
C ARG A 43 14.85 4.56 1.47
N THR A 44 14.71 5.62 0.68
CA THR A 44 14.20 6.91 1.16
C THR A 44 12.79 6.78 1.73
N LEU A 45 11.91 6.02 1.05
CA LEU A 45 10.54 5.77 1.51
C LEU A 45 10.51 5.05 2.88
N GLY A 46 11.46 4.14 3.11
CA GLY A 46 11.57 3.38 4.35
C GLY A 46 11.81 4.22 5.62
N HIS A 47 12.24 5.48 5.49
CA HIS A 47 12.36 6.40 6.62
C HIS A 47 11.02 6.92 7.15
N ALA A 48 9.98 6.94 6.30
CA ALA A 48 8.66 7.47 6.66
C ALA A 48 7.57 6.38 6.71
N VAL A 49 7.83 5.21 6.11
CA VAL A 49 6.85 4.13 5.95
C VAL A 49 7.43 2.81 6.44
N SER A 50 6.74 2.17 7.38
CA SER A 50 7.11 0.83 7.85
C SER A 50 6.71 -0.23 6.83
N ILE A 51 7.67 -1.09 6.47
CA ILE A 51 7.43 -2.20 5.53
C ILE A 51 6.92 -3.40 6.32
N SER A 52 5.74 -3.88 5.97
CA SER A 52 5.14 -5.09 6.56
C SER A 52 5.41 -6.29 5.66
N GLY A 53 6.12 -7.28 6.20
CA GLY A 53 6.23 -8.59 5.55
C GLY A 53 4.86 -9.27 5.40
N VAL A 54 4.80 -10.32 4.60
CA VAL A 54 3.59 -11.14 4.42
C VAL A 54 3.88 -12.59 4.77
N ASP A 55 3.05 -13.16 5.65
CA ASP A 55 3.10 -14.57 6.02
C ASP A 55 2.08 -15.42 5.22
N PHE A 56 2.04 -16.71 5.52
CA PHE A 56 1.13 -17.67 4.88
C PHE A 56 -0.34 -17.28 5.06
N ASP A 57 -0.76 -16.94 6.28
CA ASP A 57 -2.17 -16.64 6.58
C ASP A 57 -2.60 -15.30 5.97
N GLN A 58 -1.73 -14.28 6.01
CA GLN A 58 -1.91 -13.00 5.32
C GLN A 58 -2.06 -13.22 3.81
N THR A 59 -1.25 -14.09 3.23
CA THR A 59 -1.32 -14.44 1.81
C THR A 59 -2.67 -15.07 1.45
N LEU A 60 -3.16 -16.01 2.25
CA LEU A 60 -4.48 -16.62 2.03
C LEU A 60 -5.62 -15.62 2.19
N ARG A 61 -5.55 -14.73 3.18
CA ARG A 61 -6.55 -13.66 3.37
C ARG A 61 -6.57 -12.68 2.20
N ALA A 62 -5.40 -12.26 1.72
CA ALA A 62 -5.30 -11.42 0.53
C ALA A 62 -5.89 -12.12 -0.71
N ALA A 63 -5.57 -13.41 -0.92
CA ALA A 63 -6.16 -14.18 -2.02
C ALA A 63 -7.69 -14.30 -1.93
N ALA A 64 -8.23 -14.47 -0.71
CA ALA A 64 -9.68 -14.47 -0.49
C ALA A 64 -10.32 -13.11 -0.82
N LEU A 65 -9.67 -11.99 -0.45
CA LEU A 65 -10.10 -10.63 -0.81
C LEU A 65 -10.09 -10.44 -2.33
N LYS A 66 -9.03 -10.89 -3.02
CA LYS A 66 -8.97 -10.88 -4.49
C LYS A 66 -10.16 -11.59 -5.09
N HIS A 67 -10.43 -12.83 -4.65
CA HIS A 67 -11.50 -13.65 -5.22
C HIS A 67 -12.87 -13.01 -4.99
N ARG A 68 -13.12 -12.54 -3.76
CA ARG A 68 -14.41 -11.99 -3.33
C ARG A 68 -14.71 -10.64 -3.97
N TYR A 69 -13.73 -9.73 -4.00
CA TYR A 69 -13.94 -8.34 -4.41
C TYR A 69 -13.34 -8.00 -5.79
N LYS A 70 -12.78 -8.98 -6.49
CA LYS A 70 -12.19 -8.82 -7.83
C LYS A 70 -11.16 -7.68 -7.89
N LEU A 71 -10.25 -7.69 -6.92
CA LEU A 71 -9.16 -6.71 -6.81
C LEU A 71 -7.92 -7.16 -7.62
N GLY A 72 -7.02 -6.21 -7.88
CA GLY A 72 -5.64 -6.52 -8.25
C GLY A 72 -4.97 -7.38 -7.17
N TYR A 73 -3.97 -8.17 -7.53
CA TYR A 73 -3.33 -9.05 -6.55
C TYR A 73 -2.58 -8.24 -5.49
N ALA A 74 -1.76 -7.26 -5.91
CA ALA A 74 -1.09 -6.34 -5.00
C ALA A 74 -2.09 -5.51 -4.18
N ASP A 75 -3.18 -5.01 -4.78
CA ASP A 75 -4.26 -4.31 -4.06
C ASP A 75 -4.87 -5.15 -2.95
N SER A 76 -4.96 -6.46 -3.14
CA SER A 76 -5.50 -7.36 -2.15
C SER A 76 -4.63 -7.45 -0.90
N PHE A 77 -3.31 -7.31 -1.04
CA PHE A 77 -2.39 -7.21 0.11
C PHE A 77 -2.49 -5.87 0.81
N ALA A 78 -2.72 -4.77 0.08
CA ALA A 78 -2.98 -3.47 0.69
C ALA A 78 -4.27 -3.49 1.52
N ALA A 79 -5.33 -4.10 0.98
CA ALA A 79 -6.59 -4.30 1.71
C ALA A 79 -6.43 -5.24 2.91
N GLU A 80 -5.71 -6.36 2.77
CA GLU A 80 -5.46 -7.29 3.87
C GLU A 80 -4.70 -6.61 5.02
N LEU A 81 -3.64 -5.87 4.71
CA LEU A 81 -2.87 -5.13 5.71
C LEU A 81 -3.72 -4.09 6.42
N ALA A 82 -4.53 -3.32 5.68
CA ALA A 82 -5.41 -2.31 6.28
C ALA A 82 -6.47 -2.93 7.21
N LEU A 83 -7.07 -4.05 6.80
CA LEU A 83 -8.09 -4.75 7.60
C LEU A 83 -7.49 -5.39 8.86
N SER A 84 -6.35 -6.08 8.73
CA SER A 84 -5.71 -6.78 9.85
C SER A 84 -5.13 -5.82 10.89
N SER A 85 -4.67 -4.64 10.47
CA SER A 85 -4.16 -3.59 11.36
C SER A 85 -5.21 -2.58 11.84
N ALA A 86 -6.48 -2.75 11.43
CA ALA A 86 -7.55 -1.77 11.64
C ALA A 86 -7.18 -0.33 11.19
N ALA A 87 -6.32 -0.23 10.18
CA ALA A 87 -5.80 1.02 9.63
C ALA A 87 -6.73 1.60 8.55
N THR A 88 -6.46 2.85 8.16
CA THR A 88 -7.10 3.48 7.01
C THR A 88 -6.27 3.22 5.77
N LEU A 89 -6.87 2.59 4.77
CA LEU A 89 -6.24 2.45 3.45
C LEU A 89 -6.20 3.80 2.75
N VAL A 90 -5.05 4.16 2.18
CA VAL A 90 -4.88 5.39 1.41
C VAL A 90 -4.61 5.01 -0.05
N SER A 91 -5.55 5.31 -0.96
CA SER A 91 -5.39 4.98 -2.39
C SER A 91 -6.29 5.85 -3.27
N ALA A 92 -5.90 6.07 -4.52
CA ALA A 92 -6.73 6.68 -5.56
C ALA A 92 -7.54 5.65 -6.36
N ASP A 93 -7.29 4.34 -6.19
CA ASP A 93 -7.96 3.28 -6.94
C ASP A 93 -9.40 3.08 -6.45
N PRO A 94 -10.42 3.31 -7.30
CA PRO A 94 -11.83 3.09 -6.93
C PRO A 94 -12.17 1.61 -6.68
N SER A 95 -11.31 0.65 -7.06
CA SER A 95 -11.58 -0.77 -6.86
C SER A 95 -11.84 -1.15 -5.40
N PHE A 96 -11.29 -0.38 -4.45
CA PHE A 96 -11.50 -0.59 -3.01
C PHE A 96 -12.92 -0.27 -2.53
N GLU A 97 -13.72 0.48 -3.29
CA GLU A 97 -15.15 0.74 -3.00
C GLU A 97 -15.95 -0.56 -2.85
N LYS A 98 -15.53 -1.62 -3.56
CA LYS A 98 -16.18 -2.94 -3.54
C LYS A 98 -16.14 -3.63 -2.16
N ILE A 99 -15.18 -3.28 -1.30
CA ILE A 99 -15.08 -3.88 0.05
C ILE A 99 -16.13 -3.25 0.99
N GLY A 100 -16.41 -1.95 0.83
CA GLY A 100 -17.42 -1.24 1.61
C GLY A 100 -17.03 -1.04 3.09
N LYS A 101 -18.05 -1.10 3.97
CA LYS A 101 -17.96 -0.73 5.39
C LYS A 101 -16.78 -1.32 6.19
N PRO A 102 -16.34 -2.56 5.97
CA PRO A 102 -15.20 -3.12 6.73
C PRO A 102 -13.89 -2.35 6.53
N LEU A 103 -13.73 -1.68 5.38
CA LEU A 103 -12.49 -0.97 5.03
C LEU A 103 -12.64 0.53 5.23
N LYS A 104 -11.90 1.09 6.18
CA LYS A 104 -11.69 2.55 6.26
C LYS A 104 -10.82 2.97 5.08
N TRP A 105 -11.33 3.86 4.24
CA TRP A 105 -10.62 4.27 3.02
C TRP A 105 -10.57 5.79 2.90
N LEU A 106 -9.35 6.31 2.79
CA LEU A 106 -9.04 7.68 2.44
C LEU A 106 -8.72 7.75 0.94
N LYS A 107 -9.70 8.22 0.16
CA LYS A 107 -9.57 8.36 -1.29
C LYS A 107 -8.63 9.52 -1.63
N LEU A 108 -7.55 9.23 -2.34
CA LEU A 108 -6.67 10.26 -2.90
C LEU A 108 -7.25 10.79 -4.22
N PRO A 109 -7.01 12.08 -4.56
CA PRO A 109 -7.35 12.59 -5.90
C PRO A 109 -6.58 11.78 -6.96
N ARG A 110 -7.26 11.46 -8.06
CA ARG A 110 -6.59 10.85 -9.22
C ARG A 110 -5.67 11.89 -9.84
N PHE A 111 -4.40 11.56 -10.01
CA PHE A 111 -3.54 12.32 -10.91
C PHE A 111 -4.00 11.99 -12.34
N GLN A 112 -4.49 13.00 -13.05
CA GLN A 112 -4.71 12.95 -14.50
C GLN A 112 -3.38 13.14 -15.22
#